data_AF-A0A3M1MUU7-F1
#
_entry.id   AF-A0A3M1MUU7-F1
#
_cell.length_a   1.000
_cell.length_b   1.000
_cell.length_c   1.000
_cell.angle_alpha   90.00
_cell.angle_beta   90.00
_cell.angle_gamma   90.00
#
_symmetry.space_group_name_H-M   'P 1'
#
loop_
_entity.id
_entity.type
_entity.pdbx_description
1 polymer ?
#
loop_
_entity_poly.entity_id
_entity_poly.type
_entity_poly.pdbx_seq_one_letter_code
_entity_poly.pdbx_strand_id
1 'polypeptide(L)'
;MAASAAKKTLNKKHLARAERERIQRQWLIGGTIFVLVFAIGLVAFGYLQQTVLLKNKTIATVNGEDIKLGAFQARVRYMRSTLINRYQQGQQMLQFFGQDPNSQFAQQYQLQLQQIAAQLSNPVSIGQNTLDQMIDDIIIRQKAEEMGITVTEEEIDRFIEEQFGYYPNGEAPTPTAYPTP
;
A
#
# COMPACT_ATOMS: atom_id res chain seq x y z
N MET A 1 7.22 -65.07 -55.52
CA MET A 1 6.80 -63.83 -54.83
C MET A 1 8.05 -63.05 -54.45
N ALA A 2 8.20 -61.81 -54.95
CA ALA A 2 9.03 -60.77 -54.36
C ALA A 2 8.60 -59.43 -54.98
N ALA A 3 8.03 -58.54 -54.17
CA ALA A 3 7.46 -57.28 -54.60
C ALA A 3 8.56 -56.27 -54.97
N SER A 4 8.40 -55.62 -56.12
CA SER A 4 9.26 -54.54 -56.61
C SER A 4 9.04 -53.27 -55.79
N ALA A 5 10.11 -52.77 -55.16
CA ALA A 5 10.09 -51.52 -54.42
C ALA A 5 10.06 -50.33 -55.39
N ALA A 6 8.91 -49.67 -55.49
CA ALA A 6 8.73 -48.48 -56.29
C ALA A 6 9.60 -47.31 -55.76
N LYS A 7 10.61 -46.92 -56.54
CA LYS A 7 11.48 -45.77 -56.26
C LYS A 7 10.70 -44.47 -56.44
N LYS A 8 10.30 -43.84 -55.31
CA LYS A 8 9.58 -42.58 -55.26
C LYS A 8 10.44 -41.44 -55.81
N THR A 9 10.19 -41.01 -57.04
CA THR A 9 10.88 -39.87 -57.67
C THR A 9 10.37 -38.55 -57.08
N LEU A 10 11.24 -37.84 -56.37
CA LEU A 10 10.97 -36.49 -55.84
C LEU A 10 10.97 -35.47 -56.98
N ASN A 11 9.81 -34.87 -57.25
CA ASN A 11 9.62 -33.85 -58.28
C ASN A 11 10.14 -32.49 -57.78
N LYS A 12 11.07 -31.85 -58.52
CA LYS A 12 11.64 -30.53 -58.20
C LYS A 12 10.59 -29.43 -57.97
N LYS A 13 9.41 -29.53 -58.61
CA LYS A 13 8.28 -28.61 -58.38
C LYS A 13 7.68 -28.73 -56.96
N HIS A 14 7.80 -29.90 -56.32
CA HIS A 14 7.26 -30.12 -54.97
C HIS A 14 8.20 -29.55 -53.89
N LEU A 15 9.52 -29.56 -54.14
CA LEU A 15 10.51 -28.92 -53.25
C LEU A 15 10.31 -27.41 -53.17
N ALA A 16 10.10 -26.75 -54.31
CA ALA A 16 9.87 -25.30 -54.38
C ALA A 16 8.57 -24.86 -53.66
N ARG A 17 7.55 -25.74 -53.61
CA ARG A 17 6.30 -25.48 -52.87
C ARG A 17 6.50 -25.67 -51.36
N ALA A 18 7.23 -26.70 -50.96
CA ALA A 18 7.52 -27.00 -49.56
C ALA A 18 8.45 -25.95 -48.89
N GLU A 19 9.40 -25.36 -49.63
CA GLU A 19 10.25 -24.27 -49.13
C GLU A 19 9.45 -22.99 -48.87
N ARG A 20 8.54 -22.62 -49.79
CA ARG A 20 7.65 -21.46 -49.59
C ARG A 20 6.72 -21.64 -48.39
N GLU A 21 6.19 -22.85 -48.20
CA GLU A 21 5.40 -23.20 -47.01
C GLU A 21 6.21 -23.12 -45.72
N ARG A 22 7.49 -23.51 -45.73
CA ARG A 22 8.36 -23.38 -44.55
C ARG A 22 8.58 -21.92 -44.16
N ILE A 23 8.86 -21.06 -45.13
CA ILE A 23 9.05 -19.62 -44.88
C ILE A 23 7.74 -19.00 -44.39
N GLN A 24 6.63 -19.27 -45.07
CA GLN A 24 5.31 -18.80 -44.64
C GLN A 24 4.97 -19.29 -43.23
N ARG A 25 5.23 -20.58 -42.92
CA ARG A 25 5.01 -21.14 -41.58
C ARG A 25 5.89 -20.50 -40.51
N GLN A 26 7.16 -20.22 -40.81
CA GLN A 26 8.06 -19.55 -39.87
C GLN A 26 7.62 -18.12 -39.58
N TRP A 27 7.17 -17.38 -40.59
CA TRP A 27 6.60 -16.03 -40.41
C TRP A 27 5.30 -16.05 -39.62
N LEU A 28 4.43 -17.04 -39.88
CA LEU A 28 3.17 -17.21 -39.16
C LEU A 28 3.43 -17.53 -37.69
N ILE A 29 4.32 -18.48 -37.39
CA ILE A 29 4.72 -18.81 -36.01
C ILE A 29 5.39 -17.61 -35.33
N GLY A 30 6.32 -16.93 -36.01
CA GLY A 30 7.00 -15.74 -35.49
C GLY A 30 6.02 -14.61 -35.18
N GLY A 31 5.06 -14.35 -36.07
CA GLY A 31 3.99 -13.39 -35.88
C GLY A 31 3.08 -13.75 -34.72
N THR A 32 2.68 -15.02 -34.59
CA THR A 32 1.88 -15.49 -33.45
C THR A 32 2.61 -15.32 -32.12
N ILE A 33 3.89 -15.72 -32.05
CA ILE A 33 4.72 -15.53 -30.85
C ILE A 33 4.87 -14.05 -30.53
N PHE A 34 5.12 -13.20 -31.53
CA PHE A 34 5.24 -11.77 -31.33
C PHE A 34 3.97 -11.17 -30.75
N VAL A 35 2.80 -11.49 -31.30
CA VAL A 35 1.50 -11.00 -30.79
C VAL A 35 1.26 -11.48 -29.35
N LEU A 36 1.59 -12.74 -29.05
CA LEU A 36 1.48 -13.29 -27.69
C LEU A 36 2.39 -12.55 -26.70
N VAL A 37 3.66 -12.38 -27.03
CA VAL A 37 4.64 -11.67 -26.19
C VAL A 37 4.25 -10.21 -26.02
N PHE A 38 3.79 -9.56 -27.08
CA PHE A 38 3.35 -8.16 -27.04
C PHE A 38 2.12 -7.98 -26.14
N ALA A 39 1.13 -8.86 -26.25
CA ALA A 39 -0.04 -8.84 -25.40
C ALA A 39 0.33 -9.05 -23.92
N ILE A 40 1.19 -10.03 -23.61
CA ILE A 40 1.71 -10.26 -22.25
C ILE A 40 2.49 -9.04 -21.76
N GLY A 41 3.34 -8.46 -22.62
CA GLY A 41 4.13 -7.27 -22.31
C GLY A 41 3.26 -6.06 -21.95
N LEU A 42 2.15 -5.84 -22.67
CA LEU A 42 1.19 -4.78 -22.34
C LEU A 42 0.52 -4.99 -20.99
N VAL A 43 0.11 -6.23 -20.68
CA VAL A 43 -0.48 -6.57 -19.37
C VAL A 43 0.53 -6.35 -18.25
N ALA A 44 1.76 -6.86 -18.42
CA ALA A 44 2.83 -6.69 -17.45
C ALA A 44 3.19 -5.21 -17.24
N PHE A 45 3.25 -4.43 -18.33
CA PHE A 45 3.51 -3.00 -18.27
C PHE A 45 2.42 -2.24 -17.51
N GLY A 46 1.14 -2.50 -17.83
CA GLY A 46 0.02 -1.90 -17.12
C GLY A 46 0.01 -2.22 -15.63
N TYR A 47 0.32 -3.48 -15.27
CA TYR A 47 0.45 -3.91 -13.89
C TYR A 47 1.59 -3.19 -13.16
N LEU A 48 2.78 -3.12 -13.75
CA LEU A 48 3.94 -2.42 -13.18
C LEU A 48 3.70 -0.92 -13.02
N GLN A 49 2.99 -0.31 -13.97
CA GLN A 49 2.67 1.11 -13.92
C GLN A 49 1.81 1.47 -12.70
N GLN A 50 0.79 0.66 -12.42
CA GLN A 50 -0.10 0.90 -11.29
C GLN A 50 0.55 0.53 -9.94
N THR A 51 1.41 -0.47 -9.91
CA THR A 51 1.95 -1.02 -8.65
C THR A 51 3.24 -0.35 -8.18
N VAL A 52 4.14 0.03 -9.09
CA VAL A 52 5.48 0.54 -8.74
C VAL A 52 5.67 1.98 -9.19
N LEU A 53 5.44 2.27 -10.48
CA LEU A 53 5.74 3.58 -11.06
C LEU A 53 4.88 4.69 -10.43
N LEU A 54 3.59 4.44 -10.24
CA LEU A 54 2.70 5.44 -9.63
C LEU A 54 3.05 5.68 -8.16
N LYS A 55 3.39 4.63 -7.39
CA LYS A 55 3.69 4.75 -5.96
C LYS A 55 4.98 5.53 -5.66
N ASN A 56 5.94 5.52 -6.59
CA ASN A 56 7.22 6.20 -6.42
C ASN A 56 7.22 7.68 -6.83
N LYS A 57 6.08 8.21 -7.30
CA LYS A 57 5.98 9.63 -7.66
C LYS A 57 6.06 10.52 -6.41
N THR A 58 6.95 11.50 -6.40
CA THR A 58 7.02 12.52 -5.34
C THR A 58 5.83 13.47 -5.43
N ILE A 59 5.21 13.78 -4.29
CA ILE A 59 4.07 14.71 -4.19
C ILE A 59 4.40 15.98 -3.40
N ALA A 60 5.39 15.93 -2.52
CA ALA A 60 5.89 17.05 -1.75
C ALA A 60 7.35 16.78 -1.36
N THR A 61 8.12 17.84 -1.14
CA THR A 61 9.51 17.77 -0.70
C THR A 61 9.67 18.72 0.48
N VAL A 62 10.23 18.21 1.59
CA VAL A 62 10.41 18.94 2.86
C VAL A 62 11.90 18.96 3.19
N ASN A 63 12.55 20.12 3.04
CA ASN A 63 13.99 20.30 3.28
C ASN A 63 14.89 19.24 2.59
N GLY A 64 14.49 18.76 1.41
CA GLY A 64 15.22 17.74 0.65
C GLY A 64 14.78 16.29 0.89
N GLU A 65 13.86 16.03 1.84
CA GLU A 65 13.22 14.73 2.00
C GLU A 65 11.92 14.66 1.18
N ASP A 66 11.81 13.65 0.32
CA ASP A 66 10.69 13.47 -0.60
C ASP A 66 9.56 12.63 0.02
N ILE A 67 8.34 13.18 0.02
CA ILE A 67 7.12 12.45 0.33
C ILE A 67 6.63 11.75 -0.94
N LYS A 68 6.74 10.42 -0.97
CA LYS A 68 6.26 9.58 -2.08
C LYS A 68 4.74 9.36 -2.01
N LEU A 69 4.10 9.31 -3.17
CA LEU A 69 2.66 9.07 -3.32
C LEU A 69 2.22 7.76 -2.64
N GLY A 70 3.03 6.69 -2.73
CA GLY A 70 2.72 5.41 -2.11
C GLY A 70 2.63 5.49 -0.58
N ALA A 71 3.56 6.23 0.06
CA ALA A 71 3.57 6.44 1.50
C ALA A 71 2.36 7.27 1.94
N PHE A 72 2.08 8.36 1.22
CA PHE A 72 0.90 9.18 1.44
C PHE A 72 -0.40 8.38 1.34
N GLN A 73 -0.59 7.63 0.26
CA GLN A 73 -1.78 6.79 0.09
C GLN A 73 -1.92 5.73 1.18
N ALA A 74 -0.80 5.13 1.62
CA ALA A 74 -0.82 4.17 2.72
C ALA A 74 -1.27 4.83 4.02
N ARG A 75 -0.74 6.03 4.33
CA ARG A 75 -1.11 6.79 5.52
C ARG A 75 -2.57 7.23 5.46
N VAL A 76 -3.07 7.72 4.32
CA VAL A 76 -4.49 8.09 4.16
C VAL A 76 -5.42 6.88 4.38
N ARG A 77 -5.07 5.71 3.82
CA ARG A 77 -5.84 4.47 4.05
C ARG A 77 -5.86 4.09 5.53
N TYR A 78 -4.71 4.18 6.19
CA TYR A 78 -4.60 3.92 7.62
C TYR A 78 -5.44 4.90 8.46
N MET A 79 -5.35 6.20 8.18
CA MET A 79 -6.13 7.23 8.86
C MET A 79 -7.63 6.98 8.69
N ARG A 80 -8.07 6.69 7.46
CA ARG A 80 -9.47 6.35 7.18
C ARG A 80 -9.90 5.08 7.90
N SER A 81 -9.07 4.04 7.92
CA SER A 81 -9.38 2.81 8.65
C SER A 81 -9.50 3.05 10.15
N THR A 82 -8.64 3.90 10.71
CA THR A 82 -8.69 4.27 12.13
C THR A 82 -10.00 4.99 12.46
N LEU A 83 -10.44 5.92 11.60
CA LEU A 83 -11.74 6.59 11.75
C LEU A 83 -12.91 5.61 11.67
N ILE A 84 -12.87 4.66 10.72
CA ILE A 84 -13.90 3.62 10.60
C ILE A 84 -13.93 2.74 11.86
N ASN A 85 -12.76 2.32 12.36
CA ASN A 85 -12.67 1.50 13.57
C ASN A 85 -13.24 2.23 14.79
N ARG A 86 -12.90 3.52 14.96
CA ARG A 86 -13.47 4.36 16.02
C ARG A 86 -14.99 4.53 15.88
N TYR A 87 -15.49 4.69 14.65
CA TYR A 87 -16.92 4.75 14.38
C TYR A 87 -17.63 3.45 14.78
N GLN A 88 -17.08 2.30 14.38
CA GLN A 88 -17.64 0.99 14.73
C GLN A 88 -17.64 0.74 16.24
N GLN A 89 -16.54 1.09 16.92
CA GLN A 89 -16.45 0.97 18.37
C GLN A 89 -17.48 1.87 19.08
N GLY A 90 -17.63 3.13 18.63
CA GLY A 90 -18.63 4.04 19.19
C GLY A 90 -20.07 3.57 18.94
N GLN A 91 -20.36 2.96 17.78
CA GLN A 91 -21.66 2.34 17.51
C GLN A 91 -21.97 1.17 18.45
N GLN A 92 -20.98 0.31 18.75
CA GLN A 92 -21.16 -0.77 19.73
C GLN A 92 -21.43 -0.20 21.13
N MET A 93 -20.74 0.88 21.49
CA MET A 93 -20.92 1.55 22.77
C MET A 93 -22.32 2.20 22.89
N LEU A 94 -22.82 2.80 21.80
CA LEU A 94 -24.20 3.29 21.75
C LEU A 94 -25.24 2.18 21.88
N GLN A 95 -25.01 0.99 21.32
CA GLN A 95 -25.94 -0.12 21.50
C GLN A 95 -25.98 -0.62 22.94
N PHE A 96 -24.83 -0.58 23.63
CA PHE A 96 -24.72 -0.95 25.03
C PHE A 96 -25.44 0.06 25.96
N PHE A 97 -25.22 1.36 25.76
CA PHE A 97 -25.80 2.41 26.63
C PHE A 97 -27.14 2.99 26.14
N GLY A 98 -27.52 2.76 24.88
CA GLY A 98 -28.69 3.35 24.23
C GLY A 98 -30.04 2.82 24.73
N GLN A 99 -30.04 1.84 25.64
CA GLN A 99 -31.24 1.41 26.35
C GLN A 99 -31.66 2.38 27.45
N ASP A 100 -30.77 3.28 27.88
CA ASP A 100 -31.07 4.37 28.82
C ASP A 100 -31.15 5.71 28.07
N PRO A 101 -32.36 6.21 27.76
CA PRO A 101 -32.56 7.46 27.03
C PRO A 101 -32.07 8.72 27.77
N ASN A 102 -31.76 8.63 29.07
CA ASN A 102 -31.20 9.74 29.86
C ASN A 102 -29.68 9.63 30.06
N SER A 103 -29.02 8.67 29.42
CA SER A 103 -27.56 8.53 29.54
C SER A 103 -26.84 9.66 28.80
N GLN A 104 -26.22 10.57 29.55
CA GLN A 104 -25.33 11.61 28.99
C GLN A 104 -24.21 11.01 28.13
N PHE A 105 -23.80 9.77 28.45
CA PHE A 105 -22.85 8.99 27.66
C PHE A 105 -23.36 8.72 26.23
N ALA A 106 -24.61 8.28 26.05
CA ALA A 106 -25.13 8.03 24.71
C ALA A 106 -25.15 9.31 23.86
N GLN A 107 -25.50 10.45 24.46
CA GLN A 107 -25.46 11.73 23.75
C GLN A 107 -24.04 12.11 23.31
N GLN A 108 -23.04 11.91 24.17
CA GLN A 108 -21.63 12.19 23.83
C GLN A 108 -21.14 11.32 22.67
N TYR A 109 -21.41 10.02 22.69
CA TYR A 109 -21.04 9.12 21.60
C TYR A 109 -21.78 9.46 20.30
N GLN A 110 -23.06 9.83 20.37
CA GLN A 110 -23.81 10.24 19.18
C GLN A 110 -23.18 11.46 18.50
N LEU A 111 -22.76 12.48 19.27
CA LEU A 111 -22.04 13.64 18.74
C LEU A 111 -20.69 13.24 18.12
N GLN A 112 -19.93 12.38 18.79
CA GLN A 112 -18.64 11.89 18.27
C GLN A 112 -18.81 11.16 16.93
N LEU A 113 -19.82 10.29 16.82
CA LEU A 113 -20.08 9.54 15.60
C LEU A 113 -20.53 10.44 14.44
N GLN A 114 -21.30 11.49 14.72
CA GLN A 114 -21.64 12.50 13.71
C GLN A 114 -20.40 13.22 13.20
N GLN A 115 -19.46 13.59 14.07
CA GLN A 115 -18.20 14.20 13.67
C GLN A 115 -17.34 13.27 12.81
N ILE A 116 -17.21 12.00 13.21
CA ILE A 116 -16.46 11.01 12.43
C ILE A 116 -17.12 10.79 11.06
N ALA A 117 -18.46 10.71 11.01
CA ALA A 117 -19.19 10.58 9.75
C ALA A 117 -18.95 11.79 8.83
N ALA A 118 -18.93 13.00 9.37
CA ALA A 118 -18.62 14.22 8.62
C ALA A 118 -17.16 14.26 8.10
N GLN A 119 -16.20 13.72 8.87
CA GLN A 119 -14.82 13.58 8.39
C GLN A 119 -14.71 12.54 7.27
N LEU A 120 -15.37 11.39 7.44
CA LEU A 120 -15.37 10.30 6.45
C LEU A 120 -16.07 10.69 5.14
N SER A 121 -17.03 11.61 5.18
CA SER A 121 -17.68 12.14 3.97
C SER A 121 -16.82 13.17 3.21
N ASN A 122 -15.78 13.71 3.84
CA ASN A 122 -14.83 14.65 3.23
C ASN A 122 -13.43 14.02 3.05
N PRO A 123 -13.21 13.23 1.99
CA PRO A 123 -11.93 12.57 1.75
C PRO A 123 -10.78 13.55 1.45
N VAL A 124 -11.07 14.75 0.96
CA VAL A 124 -10.05 15.78 0.65
C VAL A 124 -9.42 16.27 1.95
N SER A 125 -10.23 16.56 2.97
CA SER A 125 -9.73 16.99 4.28
C SER A 125 -8.87 15.91 4.94
N ILE A 126 -9.25 14.62 4.84
CA ILE A 126 -8.41 13.52 5.35
C ILE A 126 -7.06 13.51 4.64
N GLY A 127 -7.06 13.70 3.31
CA GLY A 127 -5.82 13.78 2.53
C GLY A 127 -4.92 14.94 2.97
N GLN A 128 -5.47 16.14 3.11
CA GLN A 128 -4.71 17.32 3.54
C GLN A 128 -4.11 17.12 4.94
N ASN A 129 -4.93 16.78 5.94
CA ASN A 129 -4.45 16.52 7.29
C ASN A 129 -3.37 15.43 7.33
N THR A 130 -3.49 14.40 6.47
CA THR A 130 -2.47 13.35 6.38
C THR A 130 -1.16 13.89 5.82
N LEU A 131 -1.22 14.73 4.79
CA LEU A 131 -0.03 15.33 4.20
C LEU A 131 0.66 16.26 5.21
N ASP A 132 -0.11 17.10 5.89
CA ASP A 132 0.39 18.03 6.90
C ASP A 132 1.09 17.26 8.04
N GLN A 133 0.46 16.20 8.56
CA GLN A 133 1.10 15.33 9.55
C GLN A 133 2.41 14.71 9.06
N MET A 134 2.47 14.27 7.80
CA MET A 134 3.70 13.72 7.24
C MET A 134 4.81 14.77 7.09
N ILE A 135 4.44 16.03 6.80
CA ILE A 135 5.37 17.15 6.75
C ILE A 135 5.90 17.45 8.16
N ASP A 136 5.01 17.56 9.14
CA ASP A 136 5.36 17.81 10.54
C ASP A 136 6.29 16.72 11.09
N ASP A 137 5.97 15.44 10.82
CA ASP A 137 6.80 14.30 11.23
C ASP A 137 8.23 14.40 10.68
N ILE A 138 8.41 14.87 9.45
CA ILE A 138 9.72 15.07 8.82
C ILE A 138 10.45 16.23 9.50
N ILE A 139 9.79 17.37 9.70
CA ILE A 139 10.39 18.55 10.33
C ILE A 139 10.84 18.22 11.75
N ILE A 140 10.01 17.51 12.52
CA ILE A 140 10.32 17.07 13.89
C ILE A 140 11.53 16.14 13.88
N ARG A 141 11.58 15.16 12.95
CA ARG A 141 12.70 14.23 12.85
C ARG A 141 14.01 14.93 12.50
N GLN A 142 13.98 15.82 11.52
CA GLN A 142 15.16 16.61 11.14
C GLN A 142 15.65 17.44 12.32
N LYS A 143 14.74 18.06 13.08
CA LYS A 143 15.13 18.84 14.25
C LYS A 143 15.68 17.97 15.39
N ALA A 144 15.10 16.80 15.61
CA ALA A 144 15.59 15.84 16.59
C ALA A 144 17.02 15.39 16.25
N GLU A 145 17.30 15.08 14.98
CA GLU A 145 18.64 14.74 14.50
C GLU A 145 19.65 15.89 14.70
N GLU A 146 19.27 17.13 14.36
CA GLU A 146 20.10 18.32 14.62
C GLU A 146 20.41 18.50 16.11
N MET A 147 19.47 18.13 16.99
CA MET A 147 19.62 18.21 18.44
C MET A 147 20.33 16.99 19.03
N GLY A 148 20.72 16.02 18.21
CA GLY A 148 21.35 14.78 18.67
C GLY A 148 20.40 13.88 19.47
N ILE A 149 19.10 14.03 19.30
CA ILE A 149 18.08 13.17 19.92
C ILE A 149 17.98 11.89 19.10
N THR A 150 18.43 10.79 19.68
CA THR A 150 18.34 9.44 19.08
C THR A 150 17.53 8.52 19.97
N VAL A 151 16.78 7.60 19.38
CA VAL A 151 16.02 6.58 20.10
C VAL A 151 16.69 5.23 19.88
N THR A 152 16.98 4.52 20.96
CA THR A 152 17.59 3.18 20.96
C THR A 152 16.53 2.08 20.94
N GLU A 153 16.89 0.87 20.50
CA GLU A 153 15.96 -0.27 20.50
C GLU A 153 15.52 -0.62 21.93
N GLU A 154 16.43 -0.54 22.90
CA GLU A 154 16.15 -0.79 24.31
C GLU A 154 15.13 0.21 24.88
N GLU A 155 15.16 1.47 24.44
CA GLU A 155 14.15 2.47 24.80
C GLU A 155 12.78 2.15 24.20
N ILE A 156 12.75 1.63 22.96
CA ILE A 156 11.50 1.22 22.30
C ILE A 156 10.90 0.01 23.02
N ASP A 157 11.71 -1.02 23.28
CA ASP A 157 11.26 -2.23 23.95
C ASP A 157 10.72 -1.92 25.34
N ARG A 158 11.48 -1.15 26.13
CA ARG A 158 11.02 -0.68 27.44
C ARG A 158 9.72 0.11 27.35
N PHE A 159 9.59 1.03 26.38
CA PHE A 159 8.34 1.77 26.20
C PHE A 159 7.16 0.84 25.90
N ILE A 160 7.35 -0.16 25.04
CA ILE A 160 6.33 -1.16 24.73
C ILE A 160 5.96 -1.97 25.98
N GLU A 161 6.95 -2.47 26.71
CA GLU A 161 6.75 -3.21 27.97
C GLU A 161 5.90 -2.41 28.97
N GLU A 162 6.23 -1.12 29.16
CA GLU A 162 5.50 -0.20 30.01
C GLU A 162 4.05 0.00 29.55
N GLN A 163 3.79 0.11 28.23
CA GLN A 163 2.44 0.21 27.70
C GLN A 163 1.57 -1.02 28.02
N PHE A 164 2.19 -2.19 28.24
CA PHE A 164 1.52 -3.42 28.65
C PHE A 164 1.60 -3.69 30.16
N GLY A 165 2.19 -2.77 30.94
CA GLY A 165 2.37 -2.91 32.38
C GLY A 165 3.37 -4.00 32.78
N TYR A 166 4.29 -4.37 31.89
CA TYR A 166 5.37 -5.29 32.17
C TYR A 166 6.61 -4.50 32.63
N TYR A 167 7.12 -4.84 33.81
CA TYR A 167 8.28 -4.19 34.40
C TYR A 167 9.30 -5.26 34.80
N PRO A 168 10.21 -5.65 33.89
CA PRO A 168 11.14 -6.77 34.14
C PRO A 168 12.05 -6.52 35.36
N ASN A 169 12.29 -5.25 35.71
CA ASN A 169 13.10 -4.84 36.86
C ASN A 169 12.27 -4.45 38.12
N GLY A 170 10.96 -4.72 38.14
CA GLY A 170 10.13 -4.70 39.35
C GLY A 170 9.39 -3.40 39.68
N GLU A 171 9.88 -2.23 39.26
CA GLU A 171 9.22 -0.95 39.55
C GLU A 171 8.74 -0.26 38.27
N ALA A 172 7.55 0.36 38.35
CA ALA A 172 7.09 1.27 37.31
C ALA A 172 7.99 2.52 37.30
N PRO A 173 8.37 3.06 36.12
CA PRO A 173 9.20 4.24 36.05
C PRO A 173 8.51 5.40 36.78
N THR A 174 9.26 6.06 37.66
CA THR A 174 8.79 7.30 38.29
C THR A 174 8.64 8.35 37.19
N PRO A 175 7.53 9.11 37.11
CA PRO A 175 7.35 10.11 36.07
C PRO A 175 8.54 11.08 36.03
N THR A 176 9.22 11.17 34.88
CA THR A 176 10.28 12.15 34.66
C THR A 176 9.69 13.54 34.83
N ALA A 177 10.22 14.34 35.75
CA ALA A 177 9.73 15.69 35.97
C ALA A 177 9.84 16.50 34.67
N TYR A 178 8.72 17.09 34.23
CA TYR A 178 8.74 18.04 33.14
C TYR A 178 9.55 19.27 33.57
N PRO A 179 10.41 19.84 32.70
CA PRO A 179 11.07 21.10 33.00
C PRO A 179 10.00 22.16 33.24
N THR A 180 10.01 22.76 34.43
CA THR A 180 9.18 23.93 34.76
C THR A 180 9.63 25.13 33.91
N PRO A 181 8.68 25.89 33.33
CA PRO A 181 8.98 27.09 32.55
C PRO A 181 9.61 28.20 33.38
#